data_AF-A0A7W1KDI5-F1
#
_entry.id   AF-A0A7W1KDI5-F1
#
_cell.length_a   1.000
_cell.length_b   1.000
_cell.length_c   1.000
_cell.angle_alpha   90.00
_cell.angle_beta   90.00
_cell.angle_gamma   90.00
#
_symmetry.space_group_name_H-M   'P 1'
#
loop_
_entity.id
_entity.type
_entity.pdbx_description
1 polymer ?
#
loop_
_entity_poly.entity_id
_entity_poly.type
_entity_poly.pdbx_seq_one_letter_code
_entity_poly.pdbx_strand_id
1 'polypeptide(L)'
;MFEKFGKWNSIFSRFNRWSKMGGWQKLLELCSQEPDLEYVMIHSTIIRAHACAAGYDDQTKQGLGRSKGGITSKIHLKVDAVGNPLKTIITSGNLIDSTQSKALLEETSYS
;
A
#
# COMPACT_ATOMS: atom_id res chain seq x y z
N MET A 1 -26.52 7.19 11.95
CA MET A 1 -25.06 7.31 11.65
C MET A 1 -24.69 6.99 10.20
N PHE A 2 -25.48 6.20 9.44
CA PHE A 2 -25.17 5.82 8.05
C PHE A 2 -25.81 6.69 6.95
N GLU A 3 -26.82 7.50 7.29
CA GLU A 3 -27.61 8.27 6.31
C GLU A 3 -26.77 9.29 5.52
N LYS A 4 -25.77 9.88 6.18
CA LYS A 4 -24.79 10.83 5.62
C LYS A 4 -23.98 10.29 4.44
N PHE A 5 -23.71 8.99 4.39
CA PHE A 5 -22.75 8.42 3.44
C PHE A 5 -23.41 7.65 2.29
N GLY A 6 -24.72 7.41 2.37
CA GLY A 6 -25.47 6.63 1.39
C GLY A 6 -25.45 5.12 1.65
N LYS A 7 -25.97 4.35 0.68
CA LYS A 7 -26.09 2.89 0.81
C LYS A 7 -24.71 2.22 0.77
N TRP A 8 -24.34 1.53 1.85
CA TRP A 8 -23.03 0.86 2.00
C TRP A 8 -22.66 -0.02 0.79
N ASN A 9 -23.59 -0.84 0.30
CA ASN A 9 -23.36 -1.71 -0.87
C ASN A 9 -22.89 -0.91 -2.09
N SER A 10 -23.52 0.22 -2.39
CA SER A 10 -23.17 1.06 -3.54
C SER A 10 -21.79 1.70 -3.38
N ILE A 11 -21.46 2.17 -2.17
CA ILE A 11 -20.16 2.75 -1.85
C ILE A 11 -19.07 1.69 -2.02
N PHE A 12 -19.26 0.51 -1.43
CA PHE A 12 -18.30 -0.59 -1.50
C PHE A 12 -18.12 -1.09 -2.94
N SER A 13 -19.20 -1.25 -3.71
CA SER A 13 -19.10 -1.64 -5.12
C SER A 13 -18.32 -0.61 -5.95
N ARG A 14 -18.50 0.69 -5.70
CA ARG A 14 -17.73 1.74 -6.38
C ARG A 14 -16.26 1.70 -5.97
N PHE A 15 -15.97 1.59 -4.68
CA PHE A 15 -14.62 1.44 -4.15
C PHE A 15 -13.90 0.24 -4.77
N ASN A 16 -14.52 -0.94 -4.73
CA ASN A 16 -13.94 -2.17 -5.26
C ASN A 16 -13.71 -2.08 -6.77
N ARG A 17 -14.66 -1.51 -7.53
CA ARG A 17 -14.49 -1.28 -8.97
C ARG A 17 -13.31 -0.36 -9.25
N TRP A 18 -13.21 0.78 -8.56
CA TRP A 18 -12.10 1.71 -8.74
C TRP A 18 -10.75 1.08 -8.35
N SER A 19 -10.71 0.32 -7.26
CA SER A 19 -9.52 -0.42 -6.83
C SER A 19 -9.08 -1.44 -7.90
N LYS A 20 -10.03 -2.19 -8.47
CA LYS A 20 -9.76 -3.17 -9.56
C LYS A 20 -9.30 -2.51 -10.85
N MET A 21 -9.68 -1.26 -11.10
CA MET A 21 -9.22 -0.48 -12.24
C MET A 21 -7.82 0.11 -12.05
N GLY A 22 -7.12 -0.23 -10.94
CA GLY A 22 -5.79 0.28 -10.66
C GLY A 22 -5.78 1.73 -10.15
N GLY A 23 -6.89 2.19 -9.57
CA GLY A 23 -7.02 3.58 -9.12
C GLY A 23 -5.96 4.02 -8.12
N TRP A 24 -5.51 3.12 -7.24
CA TRP A 24 -4.43 3.37 -6.29
C TRP A 24 -3.08 3.56 -6.98
N GLN A 25 -2.75 2.68 -7.92
CA GLN A 25 -1.50 2.74 -8.68
C GLN A 25 -1.42 4.06 -9.45
N LYS A 26 -2.51 4.43 -10.13
CA LYS A 26 -2.59 5.70 -10.84
C LYS A 26 -2.46 6.92 -9.92
N LEU A 27 -3.04 6.88 -8.73
CA LEU A 27 -2.92 7.97 -7.76
C LEU A 27 -1.47 8.12 -7.27
N LEU A 28 -0.79 7.01 -6.97
CA LEU A 28 0.62 7.03 -6.56
C LEU A 28 1.53 7.53 -7.68
N GLU A 29 1.28 7.10 -8.93
CA GLU A 29 2.02 7.55 -10.12
C GLU A 29 1.87 9.07 -10.32
N LEU A 30 0.67 9.62 -10.14
CA LEU A 30 0.44 11.07 -10.19
C LEU A 30 1.21 11.82 -9.10
N CYS A 31 1.39 11.24 -7.92
CA CYS A 31 2.22 11.85 -6.88
C CYS A 31 3.71 11.87 -7.24
N SER A 32 4.17 11.00 -8.15
CA SER A 32 5.59 10.84 -8.50
C SER A 32 6.06 11.59 -9.75
N GLN A 33 5.21 12.43 -10.37
CA GLN A 33 5.52 13.09 -11.65
C GLN A 33 6.64 14.13 -11.55
N GLU A 34 6.67 14.91 -10.47
CA GLU A 34 7.68 15.95 -10.25
C GLU A 34 8.39 15.71 -8.91
N PRO A 35 9.25 14.68 -8.82
CA PRO A 35 9.83 14.29 -7.55
C PRO A 35 10.98 15.21 -7.14
N ASP A 36 11.02 15.58 -5.86
CA ASP A 36 12.18 16.27 -5.28
C ASP A 36 13.25 15.27 -4.84
N LEU A 37 14.25 15.07 -5.71
CA LEU A 37 15.29 14.07 -5.53
C LEU A 37 16.50 14.56 -4.71
N GLU A 38 16.40 15.67 -3.97
CA GLU A 38 17.47 16.12 -3.06
C GLU A 38 17.88 14.99 -2.09
N TYR A 39 16.89 14.26 -1.56
CA TYR A 39 17.09 13.02 -0.84
C TYR A 39 15.91 12.07 -1.04
N VAL A 40 16.20 10.78 -0.90
CA VAL A 40 15.18 9.73 -0.92
C VAL A 40 15.17 9.02 0.42
N MET A 41 13.97 8.75 0.93
CA MET A 41 13.80 8.04 2.20
C MET A 41 13.07 6.73 1.96
N ILE A 42 13.42 5.72 2.77
CA ILE A 42 12.68 4.47 2.84
C ILE A 42 11.94 4.44 4.17
N HIS A 43 10.65 4.21 4.10
CA HIS A 43 9.83 3.99 5.28
C HIS A 43 8.90 2.79 5.06
N SER A 44 8.50 2.15 6.16
CA SER A 44 7.50 1.10 6.12
C SER A 44 6.47 1.31 7.22
N THR A 45 5.22 0.93 6.95
CA THR A 45 4.15 0.94 7.94
C THR A 45 3.41 -0.38 7.95
N ILE A 46 3.04 -0.85 9.14
CA ILE A 46 2.32 -2.10 9.36
C ILE A 46 0.83 -1.79 9.54
N ILE A 47 -0.01 -2.49 8.78
CA ILE A 47 -1.46 -2.37 8.84
C ILE A 47 -2.04 -3.71 9.27
N ARG A 48 -2.90 -3.69 10.30
CA ARG A 48 -3.63 -4.87 10.75
C ARG A 48 -4.75 -5.20 9.79
N ALA A 49 -4.83 -6.47 9.38
CA ALA A 49 -5.93 -6.95 8.58
C ALA A 49 -7.21 -6.99 9.40
N HIS A 50 -8.32 -6.63 8.77
CA HIS A 50 -9.65 -6.81 9.37
C HIS A 50 -9.92 -8.31 9.58
N ALA A 51 -10.71 -8.65 10.59
CA ALA A 51 -10.99 -10.04 10.94
C ALA A 51 -11.56 -10.86 9.76
N CYS A 52 -12.39 -10.26 8.92
CA CYS A 52 -12.95 -10.92 7.74
C CYS A 52 -11.94 -11.18 6.62
N ALA A 53 -10.78 -10.50 6.61
CA ALA A 53 -9.70 -10.76 5.66
C ALA A 53 -8.70 -11.80 6.19
N ALA A 54 -8.61 -11.95 7.52
CA ALA A 54 -7.74 -12.92 8.16
C ALA A 54 -8.25 -14.35 7.92
N GLY A 55 -7.64 -15.07 6.96
CA GLY A 55 -8.02 -16.45 6.62
C GLY A 55 -8.78 -16.61 5.30
N TYR A 56 -9.05 -15.52 4.57
CA TYR A 56 -9.70 -15.59 3.27
C TYR A 56 -8.66 -15.78 2.16
N ASP A 57 -8.77 -16.89 1.42
CA ASP A 57 -7.94 -17.21 0.25
C ASP A 57 -6.42 -17.28 0.55
N ASP A 58 -5.58 -17.30 -0.48
CA ASP A 58 -4.12 -17.27 -0.38
C ASP A 58 -3.64 -15.95 0.23
N GLN A 59 -3.36 -15.99 1.53
CA GLN A 59 -2.85 -14.88 2.33
C GLN A 59 -1.57 -14.27 1.74
N THR A 60 -0.73 -15.07 1.10
CA THR A 60 0.54 -14.60 0.52
C THR A 60 0.25 -13.66 -0.65
N LYS A 61 -0.67 -14.01 -1.54
CA LYS A 61 -1.11 -13.15 -2.65
C LYS A 61 -1.76 -11.86 -2.18
N GLN A 62 -2.42 -11.89 -1.02
CA GLN A 62 -3.05 -10.72 -0.41
C GLN A 62 -2.06 -9.86 0.41
N GLY A 63 -0.77 -10.23 0.44
CA GLY A 63 0.25 -9.52 1.24
C GLY A 63 -0.02 -9.60 2.74
N LEU A 64 -0.64 -10.68 3.22
CA LEU A 64 -0.96 -10.91 4.61
C LEU A 64 0.08 -11.84 5.25
N GLY A 65 0.37 -11.62 6.53
CA GLY A 65 1.20 -12.53 7.32
C GLY A 65 1.01 -12.33 8.82
N ARG A 66 1.36 -13.36 9.59
CA ARG A 66 1.15 -13.40 11.03
C ARG A 66 2.28 -12.70 11.78
N SER A 67 1.95 -11.63 12.51
CA SER A 67 2.86 -10.92 13.42
C SER A 67 2.33 -10.99 14.87
N LYS A 68 3.04 -10.35 15.81
CA LYS A 68 2.59 -10.25 17.21
C LYS A 68 1.22 -9.56 17.34
N GLY A 69 0.84 -8.70 16.38
CA GLY A 69 -0.45 -8.01 16.35
C GLY A 69 -1.58 -8.76 15.66
N GLY A 70 -1.36 -10.02 15.25
CA GLY A 70 -2.30 -10.81 14.45
C GLY A 70 -1.92 -10.83 12.97
N ILE A 71 -2.92 -10.98 12.09
CA ILE A 71 -2.68 -10.95 10.64
C ILE A 71 -2.49 -9.50 10.18
N THR A 72 -1.41 -9.24 9.47
CA THR A 72 -0.94 -7.89 9.12
C THR A 72 -0.33 -7.86 7.72
N SER A 73 -0.40 -6.70 7.07
CA SER A 73 0.37 -6.34 5.88
C SER A 73 1.39 -5.26 6.24
N LYS A 74 2.39 -5.07 5.38
CA LYS A 74 3.34 -3.97 5.46
C LYS A 74 3.43 -3.28 4.12
N ILE A 75 3.30 -1.97 4.14
CA ILE A 75 3.52 -1.10 2.97
C ILE A 75 4.90 -0.49 3.14
N HIS A 76 5.78 -0.74 2.18
CA HIS A 76 7.10 -0.13 2.10
C HIS A 76 7.07 0.94 1.01
N LEU A 77 7.61 2.10 1.31
CA LEU A 77 7.63 3.26 0.44
C LEU A 77 9.06 3.74 0.26
N LYS A 78 9.42 4.03 -0.99
CA LYS A 78 10.45 5.02 -1.32
C LYS A 78 9.74 6.34 -1.51
N VAL A 79 10.19 7.38 -0.83
CA VAL A 79 9.62 8.73 -0.94
C VAL A 79 10.70 9.74 -1.28
N ASP A 80 10.29 10.84 -1.90
CA ASP A 80 11.14 11.99 -2.21
C ASP A 80 11.33 12.91 -0.98
N ALA A 81 12.03 14.04 -1.16
CA ALA A 81 12.32 14.98 -0.08
C ALA A 81 11.09 15.65 0.53
N VAL A 82 9.98 15.73 -0.20
CA VAL A 82 8.71 16.34 0.27
C VAL A 82 7.67 15.29 0.70
N GLY A 83 8.01 14.00 0.61
CA GLY A 83 7.20 12.88 1.07
C GLY A 83 6.29 12.26 0.01
N ASN A 84 6.46 12.59 -1.28
CA ASN A 84 5.71 11.95 -2.35
C ASN A 84 6.19 10.50 -2.54
N PRO A 85 5.27 9.53 -2.67
CA PRO A 85 5.63 8.14 -2.92
C PRO A 85 6.17 7.95 -4.34
N LEU A 86 7.42 7.50 -4.44
CA LEU A 86 8.13 7.20 -5.68
C LEU A 86 8.01 5.73 -6.07
N LYS A 87 8.00 4.83 -5.07
CA LYS A 87 7.83 3.38 -5.28
C LYS A 87 7.17 2.77 -4.07
N THR A 88 6.22 1.87 -4.31
CA THR A 88 5.48 1.16 -3.25
C THR A 88 5.63 -0.33 -3.43
N ILE A 89 5.94 -1.04 -2.34
CA ILE A 89 5.94 -2.51 -2.29
C ILE A 89 5.05 -2.92 -1.11
N ILE A 90 4.15 -3.87 -1.33
CA ILE A 90 3.30 -4.44 -0.28
C ILE A 90 3.77 -5.86 0.00
N THR A 91 4.00 -6.17 1.27
CA THR A 91 4.40 -7.50 1.70
C THR A 91 3.61 -7.94 2.92
N SER A 92 3.74 -9.22 3.28
CA SER A 92 3.28 -9.73 4.57
C SER A 92 3.90 -8.95 5.74
N GLY A 93 3.10 -8.66 6.77
CA GLY A 93 3.49 -7.77 7.87
C GLY A 93 4.62 -8.27 8.76
N ASN A 94 4.93 -9.57 8.70
CA ASN A 94 6.02 -10.21 9.45
C ASN A 94 7.39 -10.13 8.74
N LEU A 95 7.44 -9.61 7.51
CA LEU A 95 8.71 -9.40 6.80
C LEU A 95 9.46 -8.19 7.36
N ILE A 96 10.79 -8.26 7.34
CA ILE A 96 11.68 -7.20 7.83
C ILE A 96 11.89 -6.15 6.73
N ASP A 97 11.88 -4.87 7.09
CA ASP A 97 11.94 -3.72 6.18
C ASP A 97 13.20 -3.74 5.31
N SER A 98 14.34 -4.11 5.90
CA SER A 98 15.63 -4.18 5.20
C SER A 98 15.62 -5.12 4.00
N THR A 99 14.74 -6.14 3.99
CA THR A 99 14.62 -7.07 2.86
C THR A 99 14.09 -6.41 1.59
N GLN A 100 13.34 -5.31 1.72
CA GLN A 100 12.77 -4.59 0.58
C GLN A 100 13.61 -3.38 0.16
N SER A 101 14.64 -3.02 0.93
CA SER A 101 15.47 -1.83 0.70
C SER A 101 16.08 -1.80 -0.71
N LYS A 102 16.72 -2.89 -1.15
CA LYS A 102 17.32 -2.98 -2.49
C LYS A 102 16.27 -2.80 -3.59
N ALA A 103 15.15 -3.52 -3.49
CA ALA A 103 14.06 -3.43 -4.46
C ALA A 103 13.46 -2.02 -4.52
N LEU A 104 13.42 -1.28 -3.40
CA LEU A 104 12.96 0.09 -3.37
C LEU A 104 13.95 1.07 -3.99
N LEU A 105 15.25 0.88 -3.77
CA LEU A 105 16.32 1.76 -4.27
C LEU A 105 16.60 1.59 -5.76
N GLU A 106 16.22 0.45 -6.36
CA GLU A 106 16.32 0.26 -7.81
C GLU A 106 15.73 1.44 -8.59
N GLU A 107 16.40 1.77 -9.69
CA GLU A 107 16.08 2.92 -10.51
C GLU A 107 14.62 2.86 -10.95
N THR A 108 13.91 3.96 -10.75
CA THR A 108 12.51 4.09 -11.10
C THR A 108 12.43 5.21 -12.13
N SER A 109 11.94 4.91 -13.32
CA SER A 109 11.69 5.95 -14.32
C SER A 109 10.55 6.82 -13.82
N TYR A 110 10.84 8.08 -13.57
CA TYR A 110 9.82 9.10 -13.30
C TYR A 110 9.34 9.66 -14.65
N SER A 111 8.05 9.93 -14.75
CA SER A 111 7.38 10.32 -16.00
C SER A 111 7.24 11.83 -16.09
#